data_AF-A0A011M3L4-F1
#
_entry.id   AF-A0A011M3L4-F1
#
_cell.length_a   1.000
_cell.length_b   1.000
_cell.length_c   1.000
_cell.angle_alpha   90.00
_cell.angle_beta   90.00
_cell.angle_gamma   90.00
#
_symmetry.space_group_name_H-M   'P 1'
#
loop_
_entity.id
_entity.type
_entity.pdbx_description
1 polymer ?
#
loop_
_entity_poly.entity_id
_entity_poly.type
_entity_poly.pdbx_seq_one_letter_code
_entity_poly.pdbx_strand_id
1 'polypeptide(L)'
;MALLETWNTSPDGATVARKAYIDTVPTLETMTWGALNVLSKGRDGFFLMVEGGAVDWAAHARDTAGINETLLIVLTDHGNGMPMGPHSDSVAFEPIRNNGAGNLPGVKWHYHTHTNENTLLWAKGAGADRFYKEVDGVDPGLAHVLGFNDGRYITNTDVAAVLQAVIVAEPATCAR
;
A
#
# COMPACT_ATOMS: atom_id res chain seq x y z
N MET A 1 8.17 9.21 -1.66
CA MET A 1 7.34 7.99 -1.55
C MET A 1 6.80 7.62 -2.94
N ALA A 2 7.11 6.48 -3.55
CA ALA A 2 6.78 6.22 -4.95
C ALA A 2 6.30 4.80 -5.24
N LEU A 3 5.02 4.66 -5.63
CA LEU A 3 4.56 3.83 -6.76
C LEU A 3 3.03 3.94 -6.90
N LEU A 4 2.54 3.92 -8.14
CA LEU A 4 1.13 3.74 -8.44
C LEU A 4 0.99 3.02 -9.78
N GLU A 5 0.48 1.79 -9.74
CA GLU A 5 0.04 1.05 -10.92
C GLU A 5 -1.44 0.69 -10.74
N THR A 6 -2.29 1.13 -11.68
CA THR A 6 -3.69 0.71 -11.77
C THR A 6 -3.91 -0.15 -13.01
N TRP A 7 -4.21 -1.43 -12.79
CA TRP A 7 -4.66 -2.35 -13.85
C TRP A 7 -6.18 -2.37 -13.84
N ASN A 8 -6.82 -1.69 -14.79
CA ASN A 8 -8.27 -1.50 -14.80
C ASN A 8 -8.91 -1.96 -16.12
N THR A 9 -9.07 -3.27 -16.33
CA THR A 9 -10.17 -3.83 -17.14
C THR A 9 -10.40 -5.32 -16.79
N SER A 10 -11.66 -5.69 -16.50
CA SER A 10 -12.16 -7.06 -16.67
C SER A 10 -13.22 -7.08 -17.78
N PRO A 11 -13.26 -8.09 -18.68
CA PRO A 11 -13.97 -8.01 -19.96
C PRO A 11 -15.45 -8.38 -19.92
N ASP A 12 -16.00 -8.74 -18.76
CA ASP A 12 -17.23 -9.50 -18.66
C ASP A 12 -18.21 -8.86 -17.69
N GLY A 13 -19.28 -8.27 -18.23
CA GLY A 13 -20.41 -7.68 -17.50
C GLY A 13 -21.26 -8.70 -16.74
N ALA A 14 -20.65 -9.50 -15.86
CA ALA A 14 -21.33 -10.45 -15.00
C ALA A 14 -21.86 -9.76 -13.72
N THR A 15 -23.15 -9.96 -13.44
CA THR A 15 -23.79 -9.61 -12.17
C THR A 15 -23.13 -10.35 -11.01
N VAL A 16 -22.61 -9.59 -10.05
CA VAL A 16 -21.80 -10.06 -8.91
C VAL A 16 -22.65 -10.86 -7.90
N ALA A 17 -22.21 -12.08 -7.57
CA ALA A 17 -22.78 -12.83 -6.47
C ALA A 17 -22.26 -12.25 -5.13
N ARG A 18 -23.15 -11.64 -4.33
CA ARG A 18 -22.79 -11.16 -2.98
C ARG A 18 -22.40 -12.35 -2.09
N LYS A 19 -21.17 -12.33 -1.55
CA LYS A 19 -20.78 -13.25 -0.48
C LYS A 19 -21.64 -12.98 0.75
N ALA A 20 -22.25 -14.03 1.31
CA ALA A 20 -23.22 -13.89 2.39
C ALA A 20 -22.58 -13.24 3.64
N TYR A 21 -23.26 -12.24 4.19
CA TYR A 21 -22.87 -11.57 5.43
C TYR A 21 -23.06 -12.52 6.63
N ILE A 22 -22.04 -12.67 7.46
CA ILE A 22 -22.15 -13.41 8.72
C ILE A 22 -22.62 -12.42 9.78
N ASP A 23 -23.90 -12.47 10.09
CA ASP A 23 -24.62 -11.63 11.06
C ASP A 23 -24.08 -11.66 12.48
N THR A 24 -23.34 -12.70 12.84
CA THR A 24 -22.67 -12.85 14.14
C THR A 24 -21.26 -12.26 14.20
N VAL A 25 -20.69 -11.85 13.06
CA VAL A 25 -19.36 -11.21 13.00
C VAL A 25 -19.55 -9.70 12.81
N PRO A 26 -18.95 -8.85 13.66
CA PRO A 26 -19.04 -7.40 13.49
C PRO A 26 -18.42 -6.97 12.15
N THR A 27 -18.99 -5.95 11.51
CA THR A 27 -18.39 -5.36 10.30
C THR A 27 -16.98 -4.86 10.60
N LEU A 28 -16.13 -4.78 9.58
CA LEU A 28 -14.81 -4.15 9.71
C LEU A 28 -14.93 -2.71 10.23
N GLU A 29 -15.97 -1.99 9.80
CA GLU A 29 -16.37 -0.69 10.35
C GLU A 29 -16.65 -0.75 11.86
N THR A 30 -17.47 -1.70 12.31
CA THR A 30 -17.81 -1.87 13.74
C THR A 30 -16.55 -2.18 14.57
N MET A 31 -15.67 -3.04 14.07
CA MET A 31 -14.40 -3.36 14.73
C MET A 31 -13.46 -2.14 14.76
N THR A 32 -13.42 -1.35 13.68
CA THR A 32 -12.63 -0.11 13.60
C THR A 32 -13.14 0.93 14.59
N TRP A 33 -14.45 1.14 14.66
CA TRP A 33 -15.06 2.03 15.66
C TRP A 33 -14.80 1.55 17.09
N GLY A 34 -14.86 0.23 17.33
CA GLY A 34 -14.47 -0.37 18.60
C GLY A 34 -13.00 -0.04 18.96
N ALA A 35 -12.08 -0.23 18.03
CA ALA A 35 -10.66 0.10 18.21
C ALA A 35 -10.45 1.60 18.48
N LEU A 36 -11.09 2.48 17.70
CA LEU A 36 -11.01 3.93 17.88
C LEU A 36 -11.57 4.38 19.23
N ASN A 37 -12.69 3.81 19.69
CA ASN A 37 -13.28 4.11 20.99
C ASN A 37 -12.38 3.74 22.19
N VAL A 38 -11.42 2.84 21.98
CA VAL A 38 -10.45 2.44 23.01
C VAL A 38 -9.16 3.26 22.86
N LEU A 39 -8.59 3.29 21.65
CA LEU A 39 -7.27 3.86 21.38
C LEU A 39 -7.25 5.40 21.46
N SER A 40 -8.36 6.08 21.15
CA SER A 40 -8.48 7.55 21.24
C SER A 40 -8.35 8.11 22.66
N LYS A 41 -8.41 7.26 23.69
CA LYS A 41 -8.29 7.67 25.09
C LYS A 41 -6.83 7.91 25.52
N GLY A 42 -5.85 7.48 24.72
CA GLY A 42 -4.43 7.70 24.98
C GLY A 42 -4.03 9.16 24.78
N ARG A 43 -3.31 9.74 25.75
CA ARG A 43 -2.83 11.13 25.68
C ARG A 43 -1.62 11.32 24.77
N ASP A 44 -0.93 10.22 24.46
CA ASP A 44 0.30 10.20 23.65
C ASP A 44 0.02 9.86 22.16
N GLY A 45 -1.26 9.86 21.77
CA GLY A 45 -1.70 9.42 20.43
C GLY A 45 -1.82 7.91 20.30
N PHE A 46 -2.21 7.44 19.12
CA PHE A 46 -2.27 6.01 18.81
C PHE A 46 -1.95 5.76 17.34
N PHE A 47 -1.47 4.55 17.04
CA PHE A 47 -1.36 4.01 15.69
C PHE A 47 -2.36 2.85 15.55
N LEU A 48 -3.11 2.82 14.46
CA LEU A 48 -4.09 1.77 14.17
C LEU A 48 -3.96 1.35 12.70
N MET A 49 -3.70 0.05 12.49
CA MET A 49 -3.77 -0.61 11.20
C MET A 49 -5.00 -1.53 11.20
N VAL A 50 -5.81 -1.43 10.15
CA VAL A 50 -7.03 -2.25 9.97
C VAL A 50 -6.91 -3.01 8.66
N GLU A 51 -6.99 -4.33 8.73
CA GLU A 51 -6.88 -5.21 7.57
C GLU A 51 -8.20 -5.97 7.35
N GLY A 52 -8.71 -5.94 6.12
CA GLY A 52 -9.81 -6.79 5.68
C GLY A 52 -9.30 -8.12 5.12
N GLY A 53 -8.97 -9.09 5.97
CA GLY A 53 -8.42 -10.41 5.54
C GLY A 53 -9.31 -11.23 4.59
N ALA A 54 -10.59 -10.84 4.43
CA ALA A 54 -11.46 -11.42 3.39
C ALA A 54 -10.99 -11.09 1.96
N VAL A 55 -10.16 -10.05 1.79
CA VAL A 55 -9.51 -9.68 0.52
C VAL A 55 -8.53 -10.76 0.07
N ASP A 56 -7.76 -11.35 0.99
CA ASP A 56 -6.87 -12.49 0.71
C ASP A 56 -7.66 -13.70 0.20
N TRP A 57 -8.80 -13.99 0.82
CA TRP A 57 -9.68 -15.08 0.39
C TRP A 57 -10.38 -14.80 -0.94
N ALA A 58 -10.77 -13.54 -1.20
CA ALA A 58 -11.33 -13.11 -2.48
C ALA A 58 -10.29 -13.20 -3.59
N ALA A 59 -9.04 -12.80 -3.33
CA ALA A 59 -7.91 -12.95 -4.25
C ALA A 59 -7.62 -14.44 -4.53
N HIS A 60 -7.64 -15.29 -3.51
CA HIS A 60 -7.56 -16.75 -3.66
C HIS A 60 -8.74 -17.34 -4.48
N ALA A 61 -9.95 -16.78 -4.33
CA ALA A 61 -11.14 -17.20 -5.06
C ALA A 61 -11.29 -16.58 -6.46
N ARG A 62 -10.35 -15.70 -6.88
CA ARG A 62 -10.43 -14.90 -8.12
C ARG A 62 -11.67 -14.01 -8.20
N ASP A 63 -12.18 -13.55 -7.06
CA ASP A 63 -13.30 -12.62 -7.00
C ASP A 63 -12.80 -11.18 -7.21
N THR A 64 -12.84 -10.74 -8.46
CA THR A 64 -12.37 -9.42 -8.90
C THR A 64 -13.27 -8.28 -8.44
N ALA A 65 -14.52 -8.54 -8.07
CA ALA A 65 -15.47 -7.50 -7.70
C ALA A 65 -15.19 -6.93 -6.30
N GLY A 66 -14.89 -7.78 -5.32
CA GLY A 66 -14.57 -7.33 -3.95
C GLY A 66 -13.29 -6.48 -3.85
N ILE A 67 -12.34 -6.71 -4.76
CA ILE A 67 -11.08 -5.94 -4.83
C ILE A 67 -11.32 -4.52 -5.39
N ASN A 68 -12.35 -4.32 -6.21
CA ASN A 68 -12.63 -3.00 -6.80
C ASN A 68 -13.34 -2.05 -5.82
N GLU A 69 -14.09 -2.57 -4.85
CA GLU A 69 -14.79 -1.77 -3.82
C GLU A 69 -13.91 -1.44 -2.60
N THR A 70 -12.71 -2.02 -2.51
CA THR A 70 -11.81 -1.88 -1.36
C THR A 70 -10.52 -1.19 -1.78
N LEU A 71 -10.08 -0.17 -1.05
CA LEU A 71 -8.73 0.37 -1.21
C LEU A 71 -7.73 -0.46 -0.39
N LEU A 72 -6.83 -1.15 -1.07
CA LEU A 72 -5.65 -1.79 -0.47
C LEU A 72 -4.43 -0.91 -0.70
N ILE A 73 -3.68 -0.62 0.35
CA ILE A 73 -2.40 0.11 0.27
C ILE A 73 -1.32 -0.72 0.98
N VAL A 74 -0.18 -0.89 0.33
CA VAL A 74 1.05 -1.48 0.89
C VAL A 74 2.13 -0.42 0.83
N LEU A 75 2.69 -0.03 1.97
CA LEU A 75 3.83 0.89 2.04
C LEU A 75 4.70 0.58 3.25
N THR A 76 5.87 1.19 3.30
CA THR A 76 6.69 1.30 4.51
C THR A 76 6.80 2.76 4.92
N ASP A 77 6.91 3.01 6.22
CA ASP A 77 6.96 4.35 6.81
C ASP A 77 8.30 5.05 6.53
N HIS A 78 9.40 4.30 6.56
CA HIS A 78 10.73 4.78 6.18
C HIS A 78 11.61 3.65 5.65
N GLY A 79 12.79 4.04 5.16
CA GLY A 79 13.87 3.13 4.81
C GLY A 79 14.69 2.72 6.03
N ASN A 80 15.35 1.57 5.94
CA ASN A 80 16.19 1.05 7.01
C ASN A 80 17.49 0.51 6.43
N GLY A 81 18.56 1.29 6.54
CA GLY A 81 19.93 0.82 6.32
C GLY A 81 20.34 0.54 4.87
N MET A 82 19.40 0.61 3.92
CA MET A 82 19.58 0.32 2.49
C MET A 82 20.45 -0.92 2.23
N PRO A 83 19.93 -2.14 2.47
CA PRO A 83 20.68 -3.37 2.22
C PRO A 83 20.93 -3.53 0.72
N MET A 84 22.21 -3.51 0.32
CA MET A 84 22.63 -3.64 -1.07
C MET A 84 23.72 -4.71 -1.20
N GLY A 85 24.26 -4.90 -2.40
CA GLY A 85 25.37 -5.81 -2.68
C GLY A 85 26.63 -5.49 -1.84
N PRO A 86 27.55 -6.47 -1.73
CA PRO A 86 28.69 -6.39 -0.81
C PRO A 86 29.72 -5.28 -1.12
N HIS A 87 29.73 -4.76 -2.34
CA HIS A 87 30.60 -3.69 -2.86
C HIS A 87 29.81 -2.40 -3.14
N SER A 88 28.62 -2.25 -2.57
CA SER A 88 27.75 -1.09 -2.81
C SER A 88 28.29 0.26 -2.31
N ASP A 89 29.46 0.26 -1.65
CA ASP A 89 30.26 1.45 -1.35
C ASP A 89 31.08 1.98 -2.54
N SER A 90 31.29 1.14 -3.55
CA SER A 90 32.02 1.47 -4.79
C SER A 90 31.18 1.31 -6.04
N VAL A 91 30.12 0.50 -5.98
CA VAL A 91 29.14 0.28 -7.05
C VAL A 91 27.76 0.66 -6.55
N ALA A 92 27.31 1.88 -6.84
CA ALA A 92 26.00 2.36 -6.41
C ALA A 92 24.88 1.40 -6.87
N PHE A 93 23.96 1.09 -5.95
CA PHE A 93 22.82 0.18 -6.17
C PHE A 93 23.20 -1.24 -6.63
N GLU A 94 24.38 -1.74 -6.25
CA GLU A 94 24.76 -3.13 -6.52
C GLU A 94 23.67 -4.09 -5.99
N PRO A 95 23.19 -5.05 -6.79
CA PRO A 95 22.20 -6.03 -6.34
C PRO A 95 22.74 -6.91 -5.21
N ILE A 96 21.86 -7.34 -4.32
CA ILE A 96 22.19 -8.36 -3.31
C ILE A 96 22.67 -9.64 -4.02
N ARG A 97 23.81 -10.17 -3.60
CA ARG A 97 24.41 -11.35 -4.23
C ARG A 97 23.79 -12.62 -3.67
N ASN A 98 23.21 -13.43 -4.55
CA ASN A 98 22.82 -14.79 -4.21
C ASN A 98 24.07 -15.68 -4.10
N ASN A 99 24.36 -16.17 -2.89
CA ASN A 99 25.50 -17.05 -2.60
C ASN A 99 25.13 -18.55 -2.60
N GLY A 100 23.93 -18.90 -3.08
CA GLY A 100 23.42 -20.26 -3.11
C GLY A 100 22.69 -20.67 -1.83
N ALA A 101 21.87 -21.72 -1.94
CA ALA A 101 21.08 -22.23 -0.84
C ALA A 101 21.96 -22.67 0.35
N GLY A 102 21.55 -22.29 1.56
CA GLY A 102 22.29 -22.58 2.79
C GLY A 102 23.38 -21.58 3.15
N ASN A 103 23.68 -20.62 2.27
CA ASN A 103 24.63 -19.54 2.53
C ASN A 103 23.91 -18.21 2.74
N LEU A 104 24.48 -17.35 3.58
CA LEU A 104 23.99 -15.98 3.70
C LEU A 104 24.21 -15.22 2.38
N PRO A 105 23.25 -14.39 1.95
CA PRO A 105 23.43 -13.55 0.77
C PRO A 105 24.57 -12.56 1.00
N GLY A 106 25.26 -12.19 -0.08
CA GLY A 106 26.22 -11.10 -0.05
C GLY A 106 25.46 -9.79 0.06
N VAL A 107 25.47 -9.21 1.27
CA VAL A 107 24.77 -7.97 1.59
C VAL A 107 25.67 -7.05 2.39
N LYS A 108 25.52 -5.74 2.17
CA LYS A 108 26.11 -4.67 2.97
C LYS A 108 25.00 -3.75 3.48
N TRP A 109 25.06 -3.43 4.76
CA TRP A 109 24.25 -2.39 5.38
C TRP A 109 25.04 -1.09 5.40
N HIS A 110 24.45 0.00 4.93
CA HIS A 110 25.10 1.31 4.91
C HIS A 110 24.85 2.11 6.19
N TYR A 111 23.70 1.86 6.84
CA TYR A 111 23.31 2.56 8.05
C TYR A 111 22.71 1.61 9.09
N HIS A 112 22.80 2.01 10.35
CA HIS A 112 22.24 1.30 11.50
C HIS A 112 20.98 1.98 12.07
N THR A 113 20.41 2.90 11.31
CA THR A 113 19.22 3.70 11.66
C THR A 113 18.39 3.97 10.42
N HIS A 114 17.29 4.71 10.58
CA HIS A 114 16.39 5.09 9.49
C HIS A 114 17.12 5.91 8.45
N THR A 115 16.67 5.77 7.22
CA THR A 115 17.21 6.45 6.04
C THR A 115 16.08 7.20 5.33
N ASN A 116 16.44 8.27 4.63
CA ASN A 116 15.50 9.23 4.01
C ASN A 116 15.27 8.96 2.51
N GLU A 117 15.56 7.75 2.04
CA GLU A 117 15.29 7.36 0.66
C GLU A 117 13.79 7.24 0.39
N ASN A 118 13.45 7.31 -0.90
CA ASN A 118 12.10 7.02 -1.34
C ASN A 118 11.74 5.55 -1.05
N THR A 119 10.66 5.37 -0.31
CA THR A 119 10.04 4.06 -0.09
C THR A 119 8.96 3.78 -1.13
N LEU A 120 8.67 2.49 -1.32
CA LEU A 120 7.69 2.05 -2.30
C LEU A 120 6.29 2.05 -1.68
N LEU A 121 5.30 2.43 -2.49
CA LEU A 121 3.88 2.37 -2.16
C LEU A 121 3.14 1.62 -3.26
N TRP A 122 2.25 0.70 -2.93
CA TRP A 122 1.35 0.08 -3.90
C TRP A 122 -0.07 0.33 -3.46
N ALA A 123 -0.94 0.75 -4.38
CA ALA A 123 -2.35 0.94 -4.12
C ALA A 123 -3.20 0.24 -5.18
N LYS A 124 -4.28 -0.42 -4.74
CA LYS A 124 -5.25 -1.08 -5.64
C LYS A 124 -6.67 -0.91 -5.13
N GLY A 125 -7.61 -0.83 -6.06
CA GLY A 125 -9.04 -0.80 -5.79
C GLY A 125 -9.59 0.62 -5.62
N ALA A 126 -10.63 0.76 -4.81
CA ALA A 126 -11.46 1.98 -4.77
C ALA A 126 -10.65 3.26 -4.51
N GLY A 127 -10.64 4.17 -5.47
CA GLY A 127 -9.95 5.46 -5.33
C GLY A 127 -8.41 5.41 -5.36
N ALA A 128 -7.80 4.26 -5.71
CA ALA A 128 -6.36 4.17 -5.87
C ALA A 128 -5.81 5.14 -6.93
N ASP A 129 -6.60 5.45 -7.96
CA ASP A 129 -6.27 6.45 -8.99
C ASP A 129 -6.09 7.87 -8.44
N ARG A 130 -6.67 8.18 -7.26
CA ARG A 130 -6.55 9.50 -6.62
C ARG A 130 -5.11 9.81 -6.23
N PHE A 131 -4.30 8.82 -5.95
CA PHE A 131 -2.88 9.00 -5.67
C PHE A 131 -2.12 9.65 -6.85
N TYR A 132 -2.60 9.55 -8.10
CA TYR A 132 -2.00 10.27 -9.24
C TYR A 132 -2.19 11.80 -9.15
N LYS A 133 -3.16 12.27 -8.35
CA LYS A 133 -3.43 13.70 -8.17
C LYS A 133 -2.51 14.35 -7.13
N GLU A 134 -1.93 13.53 -6.27
CA GLU A 134 -1.03 13.96 -5.20
C GLU A 134 0.46 13.84 -5.59
N VAL A 135 0.77 13.72 -6.88
CA VAL A 135 2.15 13.60 -7.36
C VAL A 135 2.90 14.90 -7.11
N ASP A 136 3.86 14.85 -6.19
CA ASP A 136 4.74 15.95 -5.84
C ASP A 136 5.89 16.14 -6.82
N GLY A 137 6.33 15.05 -7.47
CA GLY A 137 7.47 15.10 -8.38
C GLY A 137 7.83 13.78 -9.02
N VAL A 138 8.97 13.77 -9.70
CA VAL A 138 9.53 12.61 -10.41
C VAL A 138 11.00 12.46 -10.05
N ASP A 139 11.39 11.25 -9.65
CA ASP A 139 12.77 10.82 -9.45
C ASP A 139 13.20 9.91 -10.62
N PRO A 140 13.86 10.47 -11.67
CA PRO A 140 14.28 9.69 -12.83
C PRO A 140 15.42 8.71 -12.50
N GLY A 141 16.20 8.98 -11.45
CA GLY A 141 17.27 8.08 -11.01
C GLY A 141 16.69 6.81 -10.40
N LEU A 142 15.68 6.96 -9.53
CA LEU A 142 14.96 5.83 -8.96
C LEU A 142 14.26 4.99 -10.02
N ALA A 143 13.61 5.63 -11.00
CA ALA A 143 12.96 4.94 -12.13
C ALA A 143 13.95 4.07 -12.92
N HIS A 144 15.12 4.62 -13.22
CA HIS A 144 16.18 3.92 -13.91
C HIS A 144 16.73 2.72 -13.11
N VAL A 145 16.89 2.88 -11.79
CA VAL A 145 17.44 1.81 -10.93
C VAL A 145 16.44 0.68 -10.70
N LEU A 146 15.17 1.00 -10.44
CA LEU A 146 14.15 -0.01 -10.13
C LEU A 146 13.63 -0.71 -11.38
N GLY A 147 13.43 0.01 -12.48
CA GLY A 147 12.98 -0.57 -13.76
C GLY A 147 11.52 -1.07 -13.77
N PHE A 148 10.73 -0.80 -12.73
CA PHE A 148 9.31 -1.16 -12.66
C PHE A 148 8.41 -0.02 -12.15
N ASN A 149 8.90 1.23 -12.14
CA ASN A 149 8.06 2.43 -11.89
C ASN A 149 8.46 3.55 -12.86
N ASP A 150 7.69 4.64 -12.88
CA ASP A 150 7.95 5.82 -13.71
C ASP A 150 8.54 7.00 -12.92
N GLY A 151 9.07 6.73 -11.73
CA GLY A 151 9.75 7.70 -10.87
C GLY A 151 8.83 8.67 -10.14
N ARG A 152 7.52 8.68 -10.40
CA ARG A 152 6.60 9.58 -9.70
C ARG A 152 6.57 9.30 -8.21
N TYR A 153 6.64 10.36 -7.40
CA TYR A 153 6.55 10.26 -5.95
C TYR A 153 5.53 11.25 -5.37
N ILE A 154 5.00 10.87 -4.22
CA ILE A 154 4.16 11.65 -3.32
C ILE A 154 4.86 11.75 -1.95
N THR A 155 4.30 12.53 -1.04
CA THR A 155 4.70 12.64 0.37
C THR A 155 3.78 11.78 1.24
N ASN A 156 4.24 11.40 2.43
CA ASN A 156 3.47 10.54 3.35
C ASN A 156 2.16 11.19 3.83
N THR A 157 2.09 12.52 3.85
CA THR A 157 0.87 13.30 4.17
C THR A 157 -0.24 13.06 3.16
N ASP A 158 0.10 12.75 1.92
CA ASP A 158 -0.86 12.61 0.83
C ASP A 158 -1.66 11.31 0.95
N VAL A 159 -1.11 10.30 1.62
CA VAL A 159 -1.84 9.08 1.98
C VAL A 159 -3.07 9.42 2.80
N ALA A 160 -2.92 10.29 3.80
CA ALA A 160 -4.04 10.69 4.65
C ALA A 160 -5.09 11.46 3.84
N ALA A 161 -4.67 12.34 2.92
CA ALA A 161 -5.57 13.08 2.04
C ALA A 161 -6.39 12.14 1.13
N VAL A 162 -5.74 11.15 0.50
CA VAL A 162 -6.42 10.17 -0.35
C VAL A 162 -7.38 9.30 0.47
N LEU A 163 -6.95 8.81 1.64
CA LEU A 163 -7.81 8.01 2.52
C LEU A 163 -9.06 8.79 2.93
N GLN A 164 -8.91 10.06 3.31
CA GLN A 164 -10.05 10.91 3.66
C GLN A 164 -11.00 11.08 2.47
N ALA A 165 -10.47 11.29 1.26
CA ALA A 165 -11.27 11.44 0.05
C ALA A 165 -11.99 10.15 -0.40
N VAL A 166 -11.48 8.97 0.02
CA VAL A 166 -12.09 7.67 -0.29
C VAL A 166 -13.11 7.25 0.77
N ILE A 167 -12.83 7.51 2.05
CA ILE A 167 -13.73 7.16 3.16
C ILE A 167 -14.95 8.09 3.20
N VAL A 168 -14.79 9.37 2.84
CA VAL A 168 -15.92 10.28 2.69
C VAL A 168 -16.59 9.99 1.35
N ALA A 169 -17.47 8.99 1.33
CA ALA A 169 -18.38 8.79 0.22
C ALA A 169 -19.15 10.09 -0.05
N GLU A 170 -19.23 10.51 -1.31
CA GLU A 170 -20.27 11.44 -1.75
C GLU A 170 -21.60 10.94 -1.19
N PRO A 171 -22.43 11.81 -0.56
CA PRO A 171 -23.74 11.37 -0.10
C PRO A 171 -24.46 10.77 -1.30
N ALA A 172 -24.87 9.51 -1.19
CA ALA A 172 -25.64 8.85 -2.22
C ALA A 172 -26.77 9.79 -2.62
N THR A 173 -26.73 10.26 -3.87
CA THR A 173 -27.83 11.03 -4.43
C THR A 173 -29.02 10.10 -4.44
N CYS A 174 -29.92 10.27 -3.46
CA CYS A 174 -31.23 9.64 -3.50
C CYS A 174 -31.89 10.11 -4.80
N ALA A 175 -31.94 9.21 -5.78
CA ALA A 175 -32.79 9.37 -6.94
C ALA A 175 -34.23 9.61 -6.43
N ARG A 176 -34.80 10.74 -6.87
CA ARG A 176 -36.20 11.12 -6.65
C ARG A 176 -37.14 10.23 -7.44
#